data_AF-A0A528FAJ0-F1
#
_entry.id   AF-A0A528FAJ0-F1
#
_cell.length_a   1.000
_cell.length_b   1.000
_cell.length_c   1.000
_cell.angle_alpha   90.00
_cell.angle_beta   90.00
_cell.angle_gamma   90.00
#
_symmetry.space_group_name_H-M   'P 1'
#
loop_
_entity.id
_entity.type
_entity.pdbx_description
1 polymer ?
#
loop_
_entity_poly.entity_id
_entity_poly.type
_entity_poly.pdbx_seq_one_letter_code
_entity_poly.pdbx_strand_id
1 'polypeptide(L)' 'PWWNGCRALGHNEVFVLGSEKSRSFDSRYFGPVPTQNLIGRLVPLWTE' A
#
# COMPACT_ATOMS: atom_id res chain seq x y z
N PRO A 1 -6.44 -12.69 3.19
CA PRO A 1 -6.73 -11.35 2.63
C PRO A 1 -7.15 -11.42 1.15
N TRP A 2 -8.36 -10.97 0.83
CA TRP A 2 -8.86 -10.99 -0.55
C TRP A 2 -9.28 -9.59 -1.00
N TRP A 3 -8.33 -8.85 -1.58
CA TRP A 3 -8.72 -7.83 -2.53
C TRP A 3 -9.26 -8.55 -3.78
N ASN A 4 -10.53 -8.31 -4.13
CA ASN A 4 -11.22 -8.98 -5.25
C ASN A 4 -11.38 -8.06 -6.48
N GLY A 5 -10.80 -6.86 -6.46
CA GLY A 5 -10.88 -5.93 -7.58
C GLY A 5 -9.79 -6.21 -8.63
N CYS A 6 -10.16 -6.38 -9.89
CA CYS A 6 -9.20 -6.24 -10.99
C CYS A 6 -9.53 -4.95 -11.72
N ARG A 7 -8.90 -3.85 -11.30
CA ARG A 7 -9.07 -2.54 -11.95
C ARG A 7 -7.75 -1.78 -11.99
N ALA A 8 -7.63 -0.89 -12.96
CA ALA A 8 -6.57 0.12 -12.96
C ALA A 8 -6.72 1.05 -11.74
N LEU A 9 -5.58 1.45 -11.18
CA LEU A 9 -5.54 2.50 -10.16
C LEU A 9 -5.80 3.86 -10.82
N GLY A 10 -6.55 4.71 -10.13
CA GLY A 10 -6.68 6.10 -10.52
C GLY A 10 -5.34 6.83 -10.38
N HIS A 11 -5.21 7.98 -11.05
CA HIS A 11 -3.99 8.79 -11.01
C HIS A 11 -3.57 9.21 -9.59
N ASN A 12 -4.55 9.32 -8.67
CA ASN A 12 -4.36 9.73 -7.29
C ASN A 12 -4.52 8.56 -6.30
N GLU A 13 -4.27 7.33 -6.73
CA GLU A 13 -4.34 6.15 -5.88
C GLU A 13 -3.00 5.40 -5.86
N VAL A 14 -2.68 4.82 -4.71
CA VAL A 14 -1.61 3.85 -4.56
C VAL A 14 -2.14 2.57 -3.94
N PHE A 15 -1.51 1.44 -4.26
CA PHE A 15 -1.79 0.16 -3.60
C PHE A 15 -0.56 -0.21 -2.76
N VAL A 16 -0.69 -0.17 -1.43
CA VAL A 16 0.42 -0.41 -0.51
C VAL A 16 0.48 -1.86 -0.07
N LEU A 17 1.68 -2.43 -0.03
CA LEU A 17 1.94 -3.80 0.39
C LEU A 17 3.06 -3.80 1.43
N GLY A 18 2.86 -4.49 2.55
CA GLY A 18 3.94 -4.74 3.50
C GLY A 18 4.89 -5.82 3.00
N SER A 19 6.16 -5.72 3.35
CA SER A 19 7.20 -6.71 3.01
C SER A 19 6.92 -8.09 3.64
N GLU A 20 6.38 -8.10 4.85
CA GLU A 20 6.01 -9.33 5.56
C GLU A 20 4.56 -9.74 5.29
N LYS A 21 4.37 -10.55 4.24
CA LYS A 21 3.05 -10.95 3.72
C LYS A 21 2.06 -11.41 4.79
N SER A 22 2.51 -12.20 5.77
CA SER A 22 1.66 -12.84 6.79
C SER A 22 1.32 -11.92 7.97
N ARG A 23 2.13 -10.89 8.24
CA ARG A 23 1.95 -9.95 9.35
C ARG A 23 1.53 -8.55 8.90
N SER A 24 1.23 -8.38 7.61
CA SER A 24 0.89 -7.08 7.04
C SER A 24 -0.61 -6.89 6.90
N PHE A 25 -1.12 -5.81 7.51
CA PHE A 25 -2.43 -5.25 7.29
C PHE A 25 -2.31 -4.08 6.29
N ASP A 26 -2.60 -4.35 5.02
CA ASP A 26 -2.31 -3.45 3.90
C ASP A 26 -3.49 -3.37 2.90
N SER A 27 -3.25 -2.83 1.69
CA SER A 27 -4.29 -2.62 0.68
C SER A 27 -5.02 -3.90 0.26
N ARG A 28 -4.51 -5.09 0.59
CA ARG A 28 -5.26 -6.35 0.41
C ARG A 28 -6.48 -6.46 1.33
N TYR A 29 -6.54 -5.67 2.41
CA TYR A 29 -7.67 -5.59 3.34
C TYR A 29 -8.52 -4.33 3.10
N PHE A 30 -7.88 -3.16 2.93
CA PHE A 30 -8.59 -1.86 2.85
C PHE A 30 -8.66 -1.26 1.44
N GLY A 31 -8.05 -1.90 0.44
CA GLY A 31 -8.05 -1.43 -0.94
C GLY A 31 -7.04 -0.30 -1.22
N PRO A 32 -7.16 0.35 -2.40
CA PRO A 32 -6.32 1.49 -2.79
C PRO A 32 -6.44 2.66 -1.82
N VAL A 33 -5.32 3.38 -1.64
CA VAL A 33 -5.21 4.55 -0.76
C VAL A 33 -5.09 5.82 -1.60
N PRO A 34 -5.88 6.87 -1.32
CA PRO A 34 -5.71 8.17 -1.95
C PRO A 34 -4.33 8.77 -1.67
N THR A 35 -3.67 9.34 -2.68
CA THR A 35 -2.33 9.96 -2.54
C THR A 35 -2.32 11.11 -1.53
N GLN A 36 -3.44 11.81 -1.34
CA GLN A 36 -3.62 12.84 -0.32
C GLN A 36 -3.48 12.33 1.14
N ASN A 37 -3.64 11.01 1.37
CA ASN A 37 -3.45 10.40 2.68
C ASN A 37 -1.98 10.02 2.94
N LEU A 38 -1.09 10.19 1.94
CA LEU A 38 0.33 9.91 2.10
C LEU A 38 1.03 11.10 2.73
N ILE A 39 1.68 10.87 3.88
CA ILE A 39 2.47 11.89 4.57
C ILE A 39 3.80 12.14 3.85
N GLY A 40 4.42 11.08 3.31
CA GLY A 40 5.69 11.18 2.60
C GLY A 40 6.30 9.82 2.27
N ARG A 41 7.48 9.84 1.66
CA ARG A 41 8.29 8.64 1.37
C ARG A 41 9.30 8.42 2.47
N LEU A 42 9.31 7.24 3.06
CA LEU A 42 10.34 6.84 4.03
C LEU A 42 11.69 6.72 3.31
N VAL A 43 12.72 7.34 3.91
CA VAL A 43 14.13 7.15 3.54
C VAL A 43 14.75 6.23 4.59
N PRO A 44 15.30 5.07 4.19
CA PRO A 44 15.89 4.16 5.16
C PRO A 44 17.11 4.82 5.81
N LEU A 45 17.24 4.67 7.13
CA LEU A 45 18.43 5.12 7.84
C LEU A 45 19.55 4.10 7.61
N TRP A 46 19.33 2.84 7.98
CA TRP A 46 20.26 1.73 7.83
C TRP A 46 19.53 0.52 7.23
N THR A 47 20.19 -0.24 6.35
CA THR A 47 19.60 -1.38 5.61
C THR A 47 20.35 -2.69 5.79
N GLU A 48 21.42 -2.69 6.58
CA GLU A 48 22.30 -3.82 6.86
C GLU A 48 22.09 -4.38 8.27
#